data_AF-A0A257T9Y5-F1
#
_entry.id   AF-A0A257T9Y5-F1
#
_cell.length_a   1.000
_cell.length_b   1.000
_cell.length_c   1.000
_cell.angle_alpha   90.00
_cell.angle_beta   90.00
_cell.angle_gamma   90.00
#
_symmetry.space_group_name_H-M   'P 1'
#
loop_
_entity.id
_entity.type
_entity.pdbx_description
1 polymer ?
#
loop_
_entity_poly.entity_id
_entity_poly.type
_entity_poly.pdbx_seq_one_letter_code
_entity_poly.pdbx_strand_id
1 'polypeptide(L)'
;MSVIVSRALPDVRDGLKPSQRRILVAMNDLNLTPGAGRVKCAKISGDTSGNYHPHGESVIYPTLVRMAQEWNMRYTLIDKQGNFGSIAGLPPAAMRYTEARMSPFAAMLMDDIRLDTVDFVPTYDERRLEPTVLPSKFPNLLINGANGIAVGMATSIPPHNLGEICDAAVRVIDQPDVSIDELMEIVPGPDFPTGGVVCGRSGIRKSYYTGRGNIVVRARCHIEEMAKGRQRIIVSEIPYQQARDRIEERIAELVNEDRIKGISGIRNESDLKEPVRL
;
A
#
# COMPACT_ATOMS: atom_id res chain seq x y z
N MET A 1 9.01 0.68 -24.15
CA MET A 1 8.94 -0.69 -23.58
C MET A 1 9.45 -0.76 -22.14
N SER A 2 10.67 -0.28 -21.83
CA SER A 2 11.28 -0.32 -20.48
C SER A 2 10.38 0.18 -19.32
N VAL A 3 9.65 1.29 -19.49
CA VAL A 3 8.77 1.82 -18.41
C VAL A 3 7.62 0.87 -18.08
N ILE A 4 7.09 0.15 -19.07
CA ILE A 4 5.95 -0.77 -18.91
C ILE A 4 6.39 -2.01 -18.15
N VAL A 5 7.45 -2.67 -18.63
CA VAL A 5 7.89 -3.98 -18.13
C VAL A 5 8.78 -3.88 -16.88
N SER A 6 9.58 -2.83 -16.77
CA SER A 6 10.68 -2.77 -15.80
C SER A 6 10.60 -1.60 -14.82
N ARG A 7 9.45 -0.93 -14.71
CA ARG A 7 9.30 0.18 -13.76
C ARG A 7 7.90 0.35 -13.18
N ALA A 8 6.90 0.59 -14.03
CA ALA A 8 5.64 1.18 -13.58
C ALA A 8 4.59 0.18 -13.13
N LEU A 9 4.58 -1.04 -13.68
CA LEU A 9 3.58 -2.07 -13.44
C LEU A 9 4.13 -3.17 -12.53
N PRO A 10 3.30 -3.77 -11.65
CA PRO A 10 3.68 -4.93 -10.85
C PRO A 10 3.71 -6.21 -11.72
N ASP A 11 4.46 -7.21 -11.29
CA ASP A 11 4.31 -8.58 -11.80
C ASP A 11 3.08 -9.25 -11.15
N VAL A 12 2.34 -10.06 -11.90
CA VAL A 12 1.12 -10.72 -11.40
C VAL A 12 1.41 -11.74 -10.31
N ARG A 13 2.59 -12.37 -10.34
CA ARG A 13 2.96 -13.50 -9.48
C ARG A 13 3.31 -13.07 -8.06
N ASP A 14 4.07 -11.98 -7.91
CA ASP A 14 4.48 -11.47 -6.60
C ASP A 14 3.87 -10.11 -6.24
N GLY A 15 3.18 -9.45 -7.17
CA GLY A 15 2.57 -8.14 -6.95
C GLY A 15 3.55 -6.98 -6.81
N LEU A 16 4.83 -7.17 -7.13
CA LEU A 16 5.88 -6.16 -6.91
C LEU A 16 6.34 -5.52 -8.22
N LYS A 17 6.63 -4.22 -8.14
CA LYS A 17 7.43 -3.51 -9.13
C LYS A 17 8.92 -3.81 -8.90
N PRO A 18 9.78 -3.61 -9.91
CA PRO A 18 11.22 -3.88 -9.77
C PRO A 18 11.89 -3.13 -8.62
N SER A 19 11.54 -1.87 -8.34
CA SER A 19 12.13 -1.14 -7.20
C SER A 19 11.76 -1.79 -5.86
N GLN A 20 10.52 -2.22 -5.68
CA GLN A 20 10.05 -2.86 -4.44
C GLN A 20 10.73 -4.22 -4.26
N ARG A 21 10.79 -5.03 -5.32
CA ARG A 21 11.47 -6.34 -5.31
C ARG A 21 12.94 -6.21 -4.93
N ARG A 22 13.66 -5.30 -5.59
CA ARG A 22 15.09 -5.07 -5.35
C ARG A 22 15.40 -4.55 -3.96
N ILE A 23 14.52 -3.74 -3.37
CA ILE A 23 14.65 -3.34 -1.96
C ILE A 23 14.60 -4.57 -1.06
N LEU A 24 13.63 -5.48 -1.24
CA LEU A 24 13.54 -6.69 -0.42
C LEU A 24 14.73 -7.62 -0.63
N VAL A 25 15.22 -7.77 -1.86
CA VAL A 25 16.43 -8.55 -2.17
C VAL A 25 17.66 -7.96 -1.47
N ALA A 26 17.89 -6.65 -1.56
CA ALA A 26 18.99 -5.99 -0.87
C ALA A 26 18.89 -6.16 0.65
N MET A 27 17.69 -6.08 1.22
CA MET A 27 17.46 -6.30 2.65
C MET A 27 17.71 -7.76 3.06
N ASN A 28 17.38 -8.71 2.20
CA ASN A 28 17.68 -10.13 2.40
C ASN A 28 19.19 -10.41 2.39
N ASP A 29 19.94 -9.82 1.47
CA ASP A 29 21.40 -9.97 1.44
C ASP A 29 22.08 -9.36 2.67
N LEU A 30 21.48 -8.30 3.21
CA LEU A 30 21.87 -7.68 4.48
C LEU A 30 21.43 -8.48 5.71
N ASN A 31 20.78 -9.63 5.53
CA ASN A 31 20.23 -10.48 6.58
C ASN A 31 19.26 -9.74 7.52
N LEU A 32 18.50 -8.77 7.00
CA LEU A 32 17.54 -7.97 7.76
C LEU A 32 16.21 -8.70 7.96
N THR A 33 16.28 -9.92 8.48
CA THR A 33 15.12 -10.74 8.82
C THR A 33 14.25 -10.05 9.90
N PRO A 34 13.00 -10.51 10.12
CA PRO A 34 12.14 -9.94 11.16
C PRO A 34 12.72 -10.00 12.58
N GLY A 35 13.66 -10.92 12.84
CA GLY A 35 14.37 -11.02 14.13
C GLY A 35 15.63 -10.14 14.23
N ALA A 36 16.17 -9.66 13.11
CA ALA A 36 17.41 -8.89 13.08
C ALA A 36 17.24 -7.47 13.65
N GLY A 37 18.34 -6.82 14.04
CA GLY A 37 18.33 -5.39 14.35
C GLY A 37 17.96 -4.57 13.11
N ARG A 38 17.24 -3.46 13.30
CA ARG A 38 16.99 -2.51 12.22
C ARG A 38 18.30 -1.81 11.85
N VAL A 39 18.47 -1.48 10.58
CA VAL A 39 19.63 -0.73 10.08
C VAL A 39 19.20 0.54 9.39
N LYS A 40 20.13 1.49 9.25
CA LYS A 40 19.87 2.79 8.62
C LYS A 40 19.28 2.61 7.22
N CYS A 41 18.20 3.34 6.93
CA CYS A 41 17.59 3.34 5.60
C CYS A 41 18.56 3.85 4.52
N ALA A 42 19.53 4.69 4.90
CA ALA A 42 20.64 5.10 4.03
C ALA A 42 21.44 3.90 3.51
N LYS A 43 21.75 2.93 4.38
CA LYS A 43 22.48 1.72 3.98
C LYS A 43 21.64 0.85 3.03
N ILE A 44 20.37 0.63 3.36
CA ILE A 44 19.46 -0.18 2.54
C ILE A 44 19.30 0.47 1.15
N SER A 45 19.10 1.79 1.11
CA SER A 45 18.91 2.53 -0.14
C SER A 45 20.17 2.51 -1.00
N GLY A 46 21.34 2.75 -0.39
CA GLY A 46 22.63 2.70 -1.07
C GLY A 46 22.95 1.31 -1.63
N ASP A 47 22.74 0.25 -0.84
CA ASP A 47 22.99 -1.12 -1.29
C ASP A 47 21.98 -1.56 -2.38
N THR A 48 20.73 -1.10 -2.31
CA THR A 48 19.75 -1.33 -3.38
C THR A 48 20.19 -0.64 -4.67
N SER A 49 20.56 0.65 -4.58
CA SER A 49 20.96 1.43 -5.76
C SER A 49 22.26 0.92 -6.38
N GLY A 50 23.25 0.60 -5.55
CA GLY A 50 24.58 0.19 -6.00
C GLY A 50 24.67 -1.25 -6.51
N ASN A 51 23.77 -2.14 -6.08
CA ASN A 51 23.82 -3.56 -6.48
C ASN A 51 22.72 -3.96 -7.47
N TYR A 52 21.53 -3.33 -7.42
CA TYR A 52 20.35 -3.85 -8.09
C TYR A 52 19.60 -2.82 -8.94
N HIS A 53 19.57 -1.55 -8.51
CA HIS A 53 18.67 -0.56 -9.11
C HIS A 53 19.45 0.70 -9.53
N PRO A 54 19.80 0.87 -10.82
CA PRO A 54 20.67 1.95 -11.30
C PRO A 54 19.94 3.31 -11.39
N HIS A 55 19.20 3.66 -10.35
CA HIS A 55 18.54 4.94 -10.13
C HIS A 55 18.85 5.42 -8.69
N GLY A 56 18.79 6.73 -8.50
CA GLY A 56 19.18 7.35 -7.24
C GLY A 56 18.32 6.94 -6.04
N GLU A 57 18.90 7.09 -4.85
CA GLU A 57 18.24 6.85 -3.57
C GLU A 57 16.98 7.72 -3.38
N SER A 58 16.87 8.82 -4.12
CA SER A 58 15.69 9.67 -4.20
C SER A 58 14.44 8.94 -4.71
N VAL A 59 14.59 7.79 -5.38
CA VAL A 59 13.48 6.90 -5.79
C VAL A 59 13.35 5.72 -4.84
N ILE A 60 14.47 5.17 -4.38
CA ILE A 60 14.50 3.98 -3.51
C ILE A 60 13.93 4.29 -2.13
N TYR A 61 14.40 5.35 -1.48
CA TYR A 61 13.99 5.66 -0.11
C TYR A 61 12.48 5.96 0.00
N PRO A 62 11.86 6.78 -0.87
CA PRO A 62 10.41 6.94 -0.85
C PRO A 62 9.64 5.64 -1.13
N THR A 63 10.18 4.74 -1.98
CA THR A 63 9.58 3.43 -2.22
C THR A 63 9.59 2.57 -0.95
N LEU A 64 10.75 2.50 -0.27
CA LEU A 64 10.92 1.79 1.00
C LEU A 64 9.97 2.37 2.06
N VAL A 65 9.90 3.71 2.17
CA VAL A 65 9.02 4.39 3.13
C VAL A 65 7.57 4.00 2.90
N ARG A 66 7.09 3.99 1.66
CA ARG A 66 5.70 3.61 1.33
C ARG A 66 5.38 2.17 1.70
N MET A 67 6.35 1.26 1.59
CA MET A 67 6.19 -0.15 1.99
C MET A 67 6.14 -0.33 3.52
N ALA A 68 6.47 0.70 4.29
CA ALA A 68 6.44 0.71 5.75
C ALA A 68 5.25 1.49 6.34
N GLN A 69 4.42 2.12 5.49
CA GLN A 69 3.33 2.99 5.92
C GLN A 69 2.01 2.23 5.94
N GLU A 70 1.48 2.03 7.13
CA GLU A 70 0.26 1.28 7.44
C GLU A 70 -1.00 1.88 6.80
N TRP A 71 -1.03 3.18 6.49
CA TRP A 71 -2.13 3.82 5.74
C TRP A 71 -1.98 3.71 4.22
N ASN A 72 -0.81 3.30 3.72
CA ASN A 72 -0.55 3.13 2.29
C ASN A 72 -0.61 1.66 1.86
N MET A 73 -0.18 0.75 2.71
CA MET A 73 -0.04 -0.67 2.41
C MET A 73 -0.79 -1.48 3.48
N ARG A 74 -1.76 -2.30 3.05
CA ARG A 74 -2.65 -3.06 3.94
C ARG A 74 -1.89 -4.03 4.83
N TYR A 75 -0.84 -4.65 4.30
CA TYR A 75 0.10 -5.52 4.98
C TYR A 75 1.51 -5.06 4.67
N THR A 76 2.08 -4.25 5.56
CA THR A 76 3.38 -3.60 5.36
C THR A 76 4.48 -4.63 5.16
N LEU A 77 5.34 -4.36 4.18
CA LEU A 77 6.47 -5.24 3.86
C LEU A 77 7.73 -4.82 4.66
N ILE A 78 7.77 -3.60 5.16
CA ILE A 78 8.90 -3.05 5.91
C ILE A 78 8.49 -2.76 7.35
N ASP A 79 9.30 -3.23 8.30
CA ASP A 79 9.22 -2.86 9.70
C ASP A 79 10.15 -1.65 9.95
N LYS A 80 9.61 -0.58 10.52
CA LYS A 80 10.22 0.75 10.57
C LYS A 80 10.54 1.24 11.98
N GLN A 81 11.55 2.11 12.08
CA GLN A 81 11.86 2.90 13.26
C GLN A 81 12.27 4.32 12.90
N GLY A 82 11.70 5.30 13.60
CA GLY A 82 11.84 6.72 13.32
C GLY A 82 10.64 7.29 12.56
N ASN A 83 10.74 8.53 12.09
CA ASN A 83 9.66 9.22 11.40
C ASN A 83 9.60 8.83 9.90
N PHE A 84 8.60 8.02 9.54
CA PHE A 84 8.32 7.59 8.17
C PHE A 84 7.19 8.40 7.51
N GLY A 85 6.89 9.58 8.02
CA GLY A 85 5.78 10.43 7.57
C GLY A 85 4.50 10.11 8.34
N SER A 86 3.38 10.68 7.89
CA SER A 86 2.08 10.49 8.53
C SER A 86 0.92 10.51 7.53
N ILE A 87 -0.23 9.98 7.96
CA ILE A 87 -1.50 10.07 7.21
C ILE A 87 -1.96 11.53 6.99
N ALA A 88 -1.42 12.47 7.77
CA ALA A 88 -1.59 13.90 7.58
C ALA A 88 -1.00 14.42 6.27
N GLY A 89 -0.14 13.63 5.61
CA GLY A 89 0.58 14.03 4.40
C GLY A 89 1.97 14.61 4.69
N LEU A 90 2.45 14.49 5.94
CA LEU A 90 3.81 14.94 6.29
C LEU A 90 4.86 13.96 5.73
N PRO A 91 5.98 14.49 5.20
CA PRO A 91 7.04 13.65 4.64
C PRO A 91 7.80 12.87 5.71
N PRO A 92 8.48 11.77 5.34
CA PRO A 92 9.39 11.09 6.24
C PRO A 92 10.60 11.96 6.58
N ALA A 93 11.25 11.67 7.71
CA ALA A 93 12.58 12.19 7.97
C ALA A 93 13.59 11.67 6.91
N ALA A 94 14.74 12.32 6.79
CA ALA A 94 15.79 11.85 5.89
C ALA A 94 16.29 10.44 6.27
N MET A 95 16.69 9.64 5.28
CA MET A 95 17.09 8.23 5.43
C MET A 95 18.24 7.96 6.42
N ARG A 96 18.99 8.99 6.81
CA ARG A 96 20.03 8.92 7.85
C ARG A 96 19.47 8.83 9.28
N TYR A 97 18.22 9.25 9.49
CA TYR A 97 17.54 9.25 10.79
C TYR A 97 16.57 8.08 10.96
N THR A 98 16.25 7.37 9.88
CA THR A 98 15.29 6.26 9.88
C THR A 98 16.01 4.93 9.76
N GLU A 99 15.40 3.91 10.35
CA GLU A 99 15.91 2.54 10.35
C GLU A 99 14.81 1.57 9.95
N ALA A 100 15.19 0.47 9.32
CA ALA A 100 14.25 -0.53 8.85
C ALA A 100 14.84 -1.95 8.86
N ARG A 101 13.93 -2.93 8.84
CA ARG A 101 14.18 -4.36 8.55
C ARG A 101 12.95 -4.95 7.83
N MET A 102 13.04 -6.19 7.37
CA MET A 102 11.90 -6.84 6.75
C MET A 102 10.81 -7.13 7.79
N SER A 103 9.56 -6.92 7.40
CA SER A 103 8.41 -7.41 8.17
C SER A 103 8.29 -8.94 8.05
N PRO A 104 7.49 -9.60 8.90
CA PRO A 104 7.12 -10.99 8.71
C PRO A 104 6.50 -11.28 7.33
N PHE A 105 5.70 -10.36 6.78
CA PHE A 105 5.12 -10.50 5.44
C PHE A 105 6.17 -10.49 4.34
N ALA A 106 7.16 -9.60 4.42
CA ALA A 106 8.26 -9.60 3.45
C ALA A 106 9.11 -10.88 3.55
N ALA A 107 9.33 -11.41 4.74
CA ALA A 107 10.03 -12.69 4.90
C ALA A 107 9.28 -13.83 4.20
N MET A 108 7.96 -13.90 4.31
CA MET A 108 7.14 -14.91 3.59
C MET A 108 7.19 -14.75 2.06
N LEU A 109 7.35 -13.52 1.53
CA LEU A 109 7.54 -13.33 0.09
C LEU A 109 8.85 -13.93 -0.42
N MET A 110 9.90 -13.87 0.41
CA MET A 110 11.26 -14.32 0.10
C MET A 110 11.51 -15.79 0.47
N ASP A 111 10.57 -16.42 1.15
CA ASP A 111 10.75 -17.78 1.66
C ASP A 111 10.96 -18.76 0.51
N ASP A 112 11.87 -19.72 0.70
CA ASP A 112 12.36 -20.67 -0.33
C ASP A 112 13.10 -20.08 -1.55
N ILE A 113 13.47 -18.79 -1.56
CA ILE A 113 14.17 -18.17 -2.70
C ILE A 113 15.54 -18.81 -3.01
N ARG A 114 16.14 -19.52 -2.03
CA ARG A 114 17.42 -20.24 -2.18
C ARG A 114 17.26 -21.69 -2.63
N LEU A 115 16.03 -22.17 -2.84
CA LEU A 115 15.70 -23.55 -3.18
C LEU A 115 15.35 -23.71 -4.68
N ASP A 116 15.96 -22.90 -5.55
CA ASP A 116 15.75 -22.94 -7.00
C ASP A 116 14.25 -22.81 -7.41
N THR A 117 13.51 -21.98 -6.67
CA THR A 117 12.06 -21.78 -6.86
C THR A 117 11.72 -20.71 -7.88
N VAL A 118 12.68 -19.86 -8.24
CA VAL A 118 12.51 -18.75 -9.18
C VAL A 118 13.77 -18.56 -10.01
N ASP A 119 13.60 -18.10 -11.25
CA ASP A 119 14.72 -17.77 -12.14
C ASP A 119 15.44 -16.51 -11.69
N PHE A 120 16.77 -16.53 -11.83
CA PHE A 120 17.65 -15.40 -11.60
C PHE A 120 18.26 -14.90 -12.91
N VAL A 121 18.48 -13.58 -12.99
CA VAL A 121 19.13 -12.92 -14.11
C VAL A 121 20.29 -12.05 -13.61
N PRO A 122 21.32 -11.79 -14.43
CA PRO A 122 22.37 -10.84 -14.08
C PRO A 122 21.83 -9.45 -13.75
N THR A 123 22.46 -8.78 -12.79
CA THR A 123 22.19 -7.36 -12.48
C THR A 123 22.64 -6.45 -13.63
N TYR A 124 22.31 -5.16 -13.54
CA TYR A 124 22.61 -4.18 -14.59
C TYR A 124 24.11 -4.02 -14.91
N ASP A 125 24.98 -4.39 -13.97
CA ASP A 125 26.44 -4.39 -14.10
C ASP A 125 27.05 -5.80 -14.18
N GLU A 126 26.18 -6.83 -14.25
CA GLU A 126 26.52 -8.26 -14.35
C GLU A 126 27.41 -8.80 -13.21
N ARG A 127 27.56 -8.05 -12.10
CA ARG A 127 28.38 -8.48 -10.95
C ARG A 127 27.64 -9.39 -9.98
N ARG A 128 26.30 -9.40 -10.05
CA ARG A 128 25.41 -10.16 -9.17
C ARG A 128 24.28 -10.76 -9.98
N LEU A 129 23.48 -11.58 -9.31
CA LEU A 129 22.20 -12.07 -9.82
C LEU A 129 21.06 -11.42 -9.04
N GLU A 130 19.93 -11.18 -9.71
CA GLU A 130 18.67 -10.78 -9.11
C GLU A 130 17.53 -11.69 -9.56
N PRO A 131 16.54 -11.95 -8.69
CA PRO A 131 15.40 -12.79 -9.04
C PRO A 131 14.47 -12.03 -10.01
N THR A 132 13.95 -12.75 -11.00
CA THR A 132 12.95 -12.20 -11.93
C THR A 132 11.62 -11.92 -11.23
N VAL A 133 11.29 -12.71 -10.21
CA VAL A 133 10.09 -12.69 -9.36
C VAL A 133 10.44 -13.25 -7.99
N LEU A 134 9.70 -12.92 -6.94
CA LEU A 134 9.83 -13.59 -5.64
C LEU A 134 8.96 -14.85 -5.56
N PRO A 135 9.31 -15.86 -4.73
CA PRO A 135 8.49 -17.05 -4.51
C PRO A 135 7.03 -16.74 -4.12
N SER A 136 6.83 -15.69 -3.32
CA SER A 136 5.51 -15.12 -3.00
C SER A 136 4.48 -16.13 -2.47
N LYS A 137 4.71 -16.66 -1.27
CA LYS A 137 3.82 -17.66 -0.63
C LYS A 137 2.41 -17.16 -0.26
N PHE A 138 2.07 -15.91 -0.53
CA PHE A 138 0.73 -15.36 -0.38
C PHE A 138 0.40 -14.42 -1.55
N PRO A 139 -0.90 -14.19 -1.85
CA PRO A 139 -1.34 -13.43 -3.04
C PRO A 139 -1.19 -11.91 -2.87
N ASN A 140 0.06 -11.44 -2.78
CA ASN A 140 0.42 -10.07 -2.44
C ASN A 140 -0.17 -9.01 -3.39
N LEU A 141 -0.30 -9.31 -4.69
CA LEU A 141 -0.87 -8.36 -5.66
C LEU A 141 -2.25 -7.86 -5.24
N LEU A 142 -3.17 -8.77 -4.90
CA LEU A 142 -4.54 -8.41 -4.55
C LEU A 142 -4.62 -7.86 -3.13
N ILE A 143 -3.83 -8.44 -2.22
CA ILE A 143 -3.84 -8.11 -0.81
C ILE A 143 -3.33 -6.68 -0.56
N ASN A 144 -2.21 -6.29 -1.18
CA ASN A 144 -1.64 -4.96 -1.03
C ASN A 144 -2.04 -3.99 -2.15
N GLY A 145 -2.60 -4.51 -3.25
CA GLY A 145 -2.95 -3.70 -4.41
C GLY A 145 -1.71 -3.17 -5.15
N ALA A 146 -1.96 -2.40 -6.20
CA ALA A 146 -0.90 -1.75 -6.97
C ALA A 146 -1.44 -0.52 -7.70
N ASN A 147 -0.63 0.55 -7.74
CA ASN A 147 -0.94 1.72 -8.56
C ASN A 147 0.29 2.08 -9.38
N GLY A 148 0.13 2.38 -10.67
CA GLY A 148 1.24 2.68 -11.55
C GLY A 148 0.82 3.36 -12.84
N ILE A 149 1.56 4.39 -13.21
CA ILE A 149 1.39 5.12 -14.47
C ILE A 149 2.57 4.75 -15.38
N ALA A 150 2.28 4.06 -16.47
CA ALA A 150 3.26 3.69 -17.48
C ALA A 150 3.14 4.63 -18.70
N VAL A 151 3.70 4.22 -19.85
CA VAL A 151 3.55 4.95 -21.11
C VAL A 151 2.37 4.35 -21.86
N GLY A 152 1.31 5.14 -22.07
CA GLY A 152 0.09 4.70 -22.80
C GLY A 152 -0.87 3.81 -22.00
N MET A 153 -0.55 3.49 -20.75
CA MET A 153 -1.40 2.68 -19.86
C MET A 153 -1.13 2.99 -18.39
N ALA A 154 -2.06 2.59 -17.53
CA ALA A 154 -1.93 2.67 -16.09
C ALA A 154 -2.62 1.47 -15.42
N THR A 155 -2.25 1.21 -14.17
CA THR A 155 -2.91 0.21 -13.31
C THR A 155 -3.33 0.84 -11.99
N SER A 156 -4.48 0.42 -11.49
CA SER A 156 -4.99 0.75 -10.17
C SER A 156 -5.79 -0.45 -9.65
N ILE A 157 -5.16 -1.19 -8.75
CA ILE A 157 -5.68 -2.40 -8.11
C ILE A 157 -5.80 -2.06 -6.62
N PRO A 158 -7.00 -2.07 -6.04
CA PRO A 158 -7.18 -1.77 -4.63
C PRO A 158 -6.75 -2.96 -3.76
N PRO A 159 -6.34 -2.72 -2.49
CA PRO A 159 -6.02 -3.77 -1.54
C PRO A 159 -7.26 -4.58 -1.11
N HIS A 160 -7.04 -5.80 -0.65
CA HIS A 160 -8.07 -6.74 -0.21
C HIS A 160 -7.65 -7.42 1.09
N ASN A 161 -8.60 -8.06 1.75
CA ASN A 161 -8.36 -8.82 2.95
C ASN A 161 -7.58 -10.11 2.65
N LEU A 162 -6.54 -10.42 3.43
CA LEU A 162 -5.71 -11.63 3.26
C LEU A 162 -6.53 -12.92 3.38
N GLY A 163 -7.41 -13.01 4.39
CA GLY A 163 -8.21 -14.21 4.63
C GLY A 163 -9.14 -14.49 3.46
N GLU A 164 -9.92 -13.47 3.06
CA GLU A 164 -10.87 -13.56 1.95
C GLU A 164 -10.18 -13.97 0.63
N ILE A 165 -9.01 -13.40 0.32
CA ILE A 165 -8.28 -13.76 -0.91
C ILE A 165 -7.68 -15.16 -0.83
N CYS A 166 -7.18 -15.60 0.34
CA CYS A 166 -6.71 -16.97 0.52
C CYS A 166 -7.86 -17.98 0.39
N ASP A 167 -9.01 -17.72 1.01
CA ASP A 167 -10.20 -18.58 0.92
C ASP A 167 -10.71 -18.65 -0.52
N ALA A 168 -10.70 -17.53 -1.25
CA ALA A 168 -11.04 -17.51 -2.67
C ALA A 168 -10.04 -18.28 -3.54
N ALA A 169 -8.74 -18.19 -3.24
CA ALA A 169 -7.72 -18.97 -3.95
C ALA A 169 -7.91 -20.48 -3.74
N VAL A 170 -8.18 -20.92 -2.49
CA VAL A 170 -8.51 -22.31 -2.17
C VAL A 170 -9.78 -22.75 -2.91
N ARG A 171 -10.82 -21.89 -2.92
CA ARG A 171 -12.07 -22.15 -3.66
C ARG A 171 -11.84 -22.41 -5.16
N VAL A 172 -10.95 -21.64 -5.79
CA VAL A 172 -10.57 -21.83 -7.21
C VAL A 172 -9.77 -23.11 -7.43
N ILE A 173 -8.91 -23.50 -6.48
CA ILE A 173 -8.15 -24.76 -6.54
C ILE A 173 -9.11 -25.96 -6.48
N ASP A 174 -10.06 -25.93 -5.53
CA ASP A 174 -11.01 -27.03 -5.32
C ASP A 174 -12.10 -27.08 -6.41
N GLN A 175 -12.52 -25.92 -6.92
CA GLN A 175 -13.52 -25.80 -7.99
C GLN A 175 -13.04 -24.81 -9.07
N PRO A 176 -12.28 -25.26 -10.07
CA PRO A 176 -11.73 -24.40 -11.12
C PRO A 176 -12.76 -23.62 -11.95
N ASP A 177 -13.99 -24.13 -12.06
CA ASP A 177 -15.10 -23.49 -12.80
C ASP A 177 -15.98 -22.58 -11.92
N VAL A 178 -15.56 -22.28 -10.68
CA VAL A 178 -16.30 -21.37 -9.79
C VAL A 178 -16.51 -20.02 -10.45
N SER A 179 -17.73 -19.50 -10.38
CA SER A 179 -18.07 -18.22 -10.99
C SER A 179 -17.51 -17.04 -10.16
N ILE A 180 -17.32 -15.89 -10.83
CA ILE A 180 -16.97 -14.64 -10.13
C ILE A 180 -18.03 -14.27 -9.08
N ASP A 181 -19.30 -14.61 -9.32
CA ASP A 181 -20.38 -14.34 -8.38
C ASP A 181 -20.24 -15.12 -7.08
N GLU A 182 -19.91 -16.39 -7.16
CA GLU A 182 -19.61 -17.22 -5.99
C GLU A 182 -18.34 -16.72 -5.28
N LEU A 183 -17.30 -16.33 -6.03
CA LEU A 183 -16.09 -15.75 -5.42
C LEU A 183 -16.38 -14.43 -4.71
N MET A 184 -17.35 -13.64 -5.16
CA MET A 184 -17.77 -12.40 -4.52
C MET A 184 -18.53 -12.60 -3.20
N GLU A 185 -18.99 -13.82 -2.91
CA GLU A 185 -19.52 -14.19 -1.59
C GLU A 185 -18.39 -14.31 -0.56
N ILE A 186 -17.20 -14.72 -1.02
CA ILE A 186 -15.98 -14.85 -0.19
C ILE A 186 -15.22 -13.52 -0.15
N VAL A 187 -15.13 -12.80 -1.27
CA VAL A 187 -14.43 -11.52 -1.43
C VAL A 187 -15.45 -10.43 -1.73
N PRO A 188 -16.06 -9.80 -0.70
CA PRO A 188 -17.17 -8.89 -0.91
C PRO A 188 -16.76 -7.59 -1.61
N GLY A 189 -15.47 -7.24 -1.55
CA GLY A 189 -14.91 -6.02 -2.12
C GLY A 189 -13.50 -5.73 -1.61
N PRO A 190 -12.95 -4.56 -1.94
CA PRO A 190 -11.67 -4.10 -1.41
C PRO A 190 -11.69 -3.84 0.10
N ASP A 191 -10.54 -4.01 0.74
CA ASP A 191 -10.29 -3.73 2.16
C ASP A 191 -9.13 -2.73 2.29
N PHE A 192 -9.46 -1.46 2.49
CA PHE A 192 -8.48 -0.38 2.50
C PHE A 192 -7.80 -0.24 3.87
N PRO A 193 -6.48 0.01 3.92
CA PRO A 193 -5.77 0.25 5.18
C PRO A 193 -6.29 1.45 5.98
N THR A 194 -6.95 2.41 5.33
CA THR A 194 -7.52 3.60 5.96
C THR A 194 -8.97 3.42 6.39
N GLY A 195 -9.56 2.24 6.16
CA GLY A 195 -11.00 2.01 6.31
C GLY A 195 -11.81 2.78 5.26
N GLY A 196 -12.84 3.47 5.74
CA GLY A 196 -13.85 4.14 4.94
C GLY A 196 -15.05 3.24 4.65
N VAL A 197 -15.98 3.77 3.86
CA VAL A 197 -17.21 3.09 3.48
C VAL A 197 -17.31 3.03 1.96
N VAL A 198 -17.35 1.80 1.42
CA VAL A 198 -17.65 1.60 0.00
C VAL A 198 -19.14 1.84 -0.26
N CYS A 199 -19.44 2.78 -1.14
CA CYS A 199 -20.81 3.14 -1.49
C CYS A 199 -21.33 2.30 -2.66
N GLY A 200 -22.02 1.20 -2.33
CA GLY A 200 -22.65 0.31 -3.31
C GLY A 200 -21.70 -0.75 -3.89
N ARG A 201 -22.27 -1.81 -4.49
CA ARG A 201 -21.54 -2.99 -4.96
C ARG A 201 -21.42 -3.13 -6.48
N SER A 202 -22.17 -2.34 -7.25
CA SER A 202 -22.17 -2.42 -8.72
C SER A 202 -20.80 -2.15 -9.33
N GLY A 203 -20.07 -1.17 -8.79
CA GLY A 203 -18.70 -0.85 -9.18
C GLY A 203 -17.73 -2.00 -8.94
N ILE A 204 -17.81 -2.64 -7.76
CA ILE A 204 -17.00 -3.81 -7.40
C ILE A 204 -17.26 -4.95 -8.38
N ARG A 205 -18.54 -5.32 -8.56
CA ARG A 205 -18.94 -6.39 -9.48
C ARG A 205 -18.36 -6.16 -10.88
N LYS A 206 -18.56 -4.96 -11.44
CA LYS A 206 -18.03 -4.61 -12.76
C LYS A 206 -16.50 -4.72 -12.81
N SER A 207 -15.80 -4.23 -11.79
CA SER A 207 -14.34 -4.31 -11.70
C SER A 207 -13.84 -5.75 -11.72
N TYR A 208 -14.48 -6.67 -10.98
CA TYR A 208 -14.05 -8.07 -10.96
C TYR A 208 -14.32 -8.81 -12.27
N TYR A 209 -15.45 -8.54 -12.94
CA TYR A 209 -15.75 -9.16 -14.23
C TYR A 209 -14.90 -8.64 -15.40
N THR A 210 -14.49 -7.37 -15.36
CA THR A 210 -13.91 -6.70 -16.54
C THR A 210 -12.49 -6.17 -16.33
N GLY A 211 -11.99 -6.22 -15.09
CA GLY A 211 -10.76 -5.53 -14.68
C GLY A 211 -10.88 -4.00 -14.61
N ARG A 212 -12.07 -3.43 -14.84
CA ARG A 212 -12.30 -1.97 -14.86
C ARG A 212 -13.63 -1.56 -14.22
N GLY A 213 -13.57 -0.62 -13.30
CA GLY A 213 -14.76 -0.04 -12.69
C GLY A 213 -14.42 1.09 -11.73
N ASN A 214 -15.45 1.82 -11.31
CA ASN A 214 -15.31 2.91 -10.36
C ASN A 214 -15.93 2.48 -9.03
N ILE A 215 -15.15 2.60 -7.97
CA ILE A 215 -15.58 2.30 -6.61
C ILE A 215 -15.58 3.61 -5.84
N VAL A 216 -16.74 3.98 -5.29
CA VAL A 216 -16.89 5.20 -4.50
C VAL A 216 -16.58 4.88 -3.05
N VAL A 217 -15.54 5.49 -2.50
CA VAL A 217 -15.15 5.36 -1.10
C VAL A 217 -15.47 6.66 -0.38
N ARG A 218 -16.27 6.57 0.68
CA ARG A 218 -16.67 7.71 1.53
C ARG A 218 -15.93 7.63 2.86
N ALA A 219 -15.63 8.79 3.43
CA ALA A 219 -15.17 8.89 4.81
C ALA A 219 -16.22 8.27 5.77
N ARG A 220 -15.76 7.63 6.85
CA ARG A 220 -16.66 7.22 7.93
C ARG A 220 -16.90 8.42 8.81
N CYS A 221 -18.16 8.81 8.93
CA CYS A 221 -18.57 9.92 9.78
C CYS A 221 -19.76 9.52 10.64
N HIS A 222 -19.84 10.09 11.83
CA HIS A 222 -21.04 10.04 12.67
C HIS A 222 -21.37 11.43 13.20
N ILE A 223 -22.63 11.63 13.57
CA ILE A 223 -23.13 12.90 14.12
C ILE A 223 -23.26 12.71 15.63
N GLU A 224 -22.70 13.66 16.39
CA GLU A 224 -22.88 13.73 17.84
C GLU A 224 -23.66 14.98 18.21
N GLU A 225 -24.62 14.81 19.12
CA GLU A 225 -25.33 15.92 19.74
C GLU A 225 -24.45 16.59 20.80
N MET A 226 -24.47 17.92 20.81
CA MET A 226 -23.80 18.76 21.78
C MET A 226 -24.82 19.52 22.63
N ALA A 227 -24.35 20.12 23.72
CA ALA A 227 -25.16 20.99 24.55
C ALA A 227 -25.82 22.11 23.72
N LYS A 228 -27.01 22.54 24.17
CA LYS A 228 -27.81 23.61 23.53
C LYS A 228 -28.25 23.28 22.10
N GLY A 229 -28.49 22.01 21.78
CA GLY A 229 -29.04 21.57 20.49
C GLY A 229 -28.09 21.74 19.29
N ARG A 230 -26.79 21.94 19.54
CA ARG A 230 -25.78 21.96 18.49
C ARG A 230 -25.42 20.54 18.10
N GLN A 231 -24.94 20.34 16.87
CA GLN A 231 -24.43 19.05 16.41
C GLN A 231 -22.99 19.23 15.92
N ARG A 232 -22.21 18.15 15.99
CA ARG A 232 -20.92 18.02 15.33
C ARG A 232 -20.87 16.76 14.47
N ILE A 233 -20.18 16.85 13.35
CA ILE A 233 -19.82 15.70 12.53
C ILE A 233 -18.42 15.30 12.95
N ILE A 234 -18.21 14.04 13.27
CA ILE A 234 -16.88 13.49 13.53
C ILE A 234 -16.51 12.59 12.37
N VAL A 235 -15.32 12.80 11.81
CA VAL A 235 -14.73 11.95 10.79
C VAL A 235 -13.69 11.04 11.45
N SER A 236 -13.90 9.74 11.41
CA SER A 236 -13.03 8.73 12.05
C SER A 236 -12.17 7.94 11.05
N GLU A 237 -12.56 7.90 9.77
CA GLU A 237 -11.82 7.23 8.71
C GLU A 237 -11.91 8.05 7.43
N ILE A 238 -10.82 8.12 6.65
CA ILE A 238 -10.77 8.84 5.37
C ILE A 238 -10.61 7.87 4.19
N PRO A 239 -11.04 8.27 2.98
CA PRO A 239 -10.81 7.48 1.78
C PRO A 239 -9.32 7.20 1.53
N TYR A 240 -9.05 6.04 0.94
CA TYR A 240 -7.69 5.59 0.62
C TYR A 240 -6.95 6.59 -0.30
N GLN A 241 -5.64 6.75 -0.05
CA GLN A 241 -4.73 7.68 -0.74
C GLN A 241 -5.08 9.18 -0.60
N GLN A 242 -5.91 9.55 0.39
CA GLN A 242 -6.10 10.94 0.76
C GLN A 242 -5.24 11.32 1.96
N ALA A 243 -4.78 12.58 1.99
CA ALA A 243 -4.10 13.14 3.16
C ALA A 243 -5.13 13.81 4.06
N ARG A 244 -5.08 13.50 5.36
CA ARG A 244 -6.04 14.02 6.34
C ARG A 244 -6.06 15.56 6.36
N ASP A 245 -4.89 16.20 6.47
CA ASP A 245 -4.82 17.66 6.61
C ASP A 245 -5.27 18.38 5.33
N ARG A 246 -5.04 17.78 4.16
CA ARG A 246 -5.57 18.31 2.89
C ARG A 246 -7.11 18.28 2.84
N ILE A 247 -7.74 17.30 3.47
CA ILE A 247 -9.21 17.25 3.61
C ILE A 247 -9.68 18.39 4.51
N GLU A 248 -9.02 18.58 5.66
CA GLU A 248 -9.31 19.66 6.61
C GLU A 248 -9.18 21.04 5.95
N GLU A 249 -8.04 21.31 5.31
CA GLU A 249 -7.76 22.55 4.57
C GLU A 249 -8.83 22.84 3.52
N ARG A 250 -9.24 21.80 2.76
CA ARG A 250 -10.26 21.97 1.72
C ARG A 250 -11.64 22.26 2.30
N ILE A 251 -12.00 21.67 3.44
CA ILE A 251 -13.26 21.99 4.13
C ILE A 251 -13.22 23.44 4.62
N ALA A 252 -12.12 23.87 5.23
CA ALA A 252 -11.95 25.24 5.72
C ALA A 252 -12.03 26.28 4.58
N GLU A 253 -11.40 26.00 3.44
CA GLU A 253 -11.48 26.83 2.24
C GLU A 253 -12.93 26.97 1.76
N LEU A 254 -13.67 25.87 1.65
CA LEU A 254 -15.07 25.89 1.18
C LEU A 254 -16.02 26.62 2.15
N VAL A 255 -15.72 26.63 3.45
CA VAL A 255 -16.46 27.40 4.45
C VAL A 255 -16.14 28.88 4.33
N ASN A 256 -14.86 29.24 4.18
CA ASN A 256 -14.42 30.63 4.03
C ASN A 256 -14.93 31.26 2.72
N GLU A 257 -15.09 30.47 1.66
CA GLU A 257 -15.69 30.88 0.37
C GLU A 257 -17.24 30.94 0.40
N ASP A 258 -17.88 30.71 1.55
CA ASP A 258 -19.35 30.64 1.70
C ASP A 258 -20.04 29.58 0.81
N ARG A 259 -19.27 28.61 0.29
CA ARG A 259 -19.79 27.51 -0.53
C ARG A 259 -20.46 26.43 0.32
N ILE A 260 -19.97 26.24 1.55
CA ILE A 260 -20.60 25.38 2.56
C ILE A 260 -20.97 26.24 3.76
N LYS A 261 -22.28 26.36 4.00
CA LYS A 261 -22.85 27.14 5.11
C LYS A 261 -23.17 26.24 6.31
N GLY A 262 -23.27 26.85 7.49
CA GLY A 262 -23.69 26.15 8.72
C GLY A 262 -22.57 25.49 9.52
N ILE A 263 -21.31 25.62 9.10
CA ILE A 263 -20.15 25.13 9.85
C ILE A 263 -19.66 26.23 10.79
N SER A 264 -19.83 26.04 12.10
CA SER A 264 -19.40 27.00 13.13
C SER A 264 -17.92 26.90 13.53
N GLY A 265 -17.23 25.83 13.12
CA GLY A 265 -15.82 25.59 13.43
C GLY A 265 -15.35 24.21 12.98
N ILE A 266 -14.05 24.08 12.79
CA ILE A 266 -13.35 22.86 12.37
C ILE A 266 -12.21 22.63 13.35
N ARG A 267 -12.00 21.39 13.80
CA ARG A 267 -10.91 21.03 14.72
C ARG A 267 -10.34 19.68 14.35
N ASN A 268 -9.01 19.60 14.29
CA ASN A 268 -8.31 18.34 14.18
C ASN A 268 -7.90 17.85 15.57
N GLU A 269 -8.58 16.84 16.07
CA GLU A 269 -8.36 16.21 17.37
C GLU A 269 -7.58 14.87 17.23
N SER A 270 -6.93 14.64 16.08
CA SER A 270 -6.23 13.38 15.79
C SER A 270 -4.97 13.21 16.63
N ASP A 271 -4.69 11.98 17.06
CA ASP A 271 -3.49 11.62 17.81
C ASP A 271 -2.89 10.27 17.35
N LEU A 272 -1.99 9.68 18.14
CA LEU A 272 -1.35 8.40 17.83
C LEU A 272 -2.30 7.20 17.94
N LYS A 273 -3.36 7.29 18.74
CA LYS A 273 -4.37 6.24 18.93
C LYS A 273 -5.51 6.40 17.93
N GLU A 274 -5.93 7.65 17.68
CA GLU A 274 -6.94 8.04 16.72
C GLU A 274 -6.28 8.87 15.59
N PRO A 275 -5.66 8.22 14.58
CA PRO A 275 -4.90 8.91 13.54
C PRO A 275 -5.77 9.85 12.69
N VAL A 276 -7.08 9.64 12.69
CA VAL A 276 -8.09 10.48 12.05
C VAL A 276 -9.20 10.77 13.06
N ARG A 277 -9.27 12.02 13.49
CA ARG A 277 -10.37 12.59 14.26
C ARG A 277 -10.53 14.06 13.85
N LEU A 278 -11.33 14.28 12.81
CA LEU A 278 -11.69 15.62 12.31
C LEU A 278 -13.12 16.00 12.73
#